data_AF-A0AAV0HUD7-F1
#
_entry.id   AF-A0AAV0HUD7-F1
#
_cell.length_a   1.000
_cell.length_b   1.000
_cell.length_c   1.000
_cell.angle_alpha   90.00
_cell.angle_beta   90.00
_cell.angle_gamma   90.00
#
_symmetry.space_group_name_H-M   'P 1'
#
loop_
_entity.id
_entity.type
_entity.pdbx_description
1 polymer ?
#
loop_
_entity_poly.entity_id
_entity_poly.type
_entity_poly.pdbx_seq_one_letter_code
_entity_poly.pdbx_strand_id
1 'polypeptide(L)'
;MGERCSGGADEADWVRKLVAETAELTGKFNLSDYVWFCKRDLRERFDSMMERIIEEHDIFAAGTESSAITTEWAMAELINHPEILNRARKEIDSVVGKSRLVQESDIPDLPYLQAIVKETMMLHPAAPLIMRESSRDCEIQGYKIPARTRLFVNVWAIGRDPNLDQPN
;
A
#
# COMPACT_ATOMS: atom_id res chain seq x y z
N MET A 1 79.41 -14.97 12.95
CA MET A 1 78.93 -15.81 11.83
C MET A 1 77.41 -15.76 11.87
N GLY A 2 76.80 -14.99 10.97
CA GLY A 2 75.35 -14.85 10.91
C GLY A 2 74.78 -15.82 9.88
N GLU A 3 74.08 -16.85 10.35
CA GLU A 3 73.24 -17.69 9.50
C GLU A 3 71.88 -17.00 9.35
N ARG A 4 71.51 -16.67 8.11
CA ARG A 4 70.14 -16.28 7.75
C ARG A 4 69.37 -17.55 7.44
N CYS A 5 68.37 -17.86 8.25
CA CYS A 5 67.37 -18.88 7.94
C CYS A 5 66.47 -18.38 6.80
N SER A 6 66.73 -18.82 5.58
CA SER A 6 65.78 -18.75 4.47
C SER A 6 64.65 -19.74 4.71
N GLY A 7 63.41 -19.25 4.86
CA GLY A 7 62.21 -20.03 4.54
C GLY A 7 62.29 -20.46 3.07
N GLY A 8 61.94 -21.72 2.79
CA GLY A 8 62.25 -22.42 1.55
C GLY A 8 61.68 -21.76 0.29
N ALA A 9 62.28 -22.09 -0.86
CA ALA A 9 61.91 -21.59 -2.18
C ALA A 9 60.41 -21.68 -2.52
N ASP A 10 59.66 -22.58 -1.88
CA ASP A 10 58.21 -22.76 -2.07
C ASP A 10 57.35 -21.59 -1.56
N GLU A 11 57.77 -20.88 -0.51
CA GLU A 11 56.94 -19.84 0.11
C GLU A 11 56.89 -18.59 -0.79
N ALA A 12 58.04 -18.26 -1.40
CA ALA A 12 58.12 -17.21 -2.40
C ALA A 12 57.40 -17.58 -3.70
N ASP A 13 57.39 -18.86 -4.08
CA ASP A 13 56.69 -19.34 -5.27
C ASP A 13 55.16 -19.36 -5.09
N TRP A 14 54.65 -19.73 -3.91
CA TRP A 14 53.24 -19.58 -3.57
C TRP A 14 52.82 -18.10 -3.64
N VAL A 15 53.58 -17.19 -3.04
CA VAL A 15 53.24 -15.77 -3.06
C VAL A 15 53.29 -15.22 -4.49
N ARG A 16 54.27 -15.62 -5.31
CA ARG A 16 54.32 -15.25 -6.74
C ARG A 16 53.13 -15.81 -7.52
N LYS A 17 52.73 -17.07 -7.25
CA LYS A 17 51.57 -17.71 -7.88
C LYS A 17 50.27 -17.04 -7.47
N LEU A 18 50.10 -16.74 -6.18
CA LEU A 18 48.95 -16.02 -5.65
C LEU A 18 48.86 -14.61 -6.22
N VAL A 19 49.98 -13.89 -6.32
CA VAL A 19 50.04 -12.56 -6.94
C VAL A 19 49.75 -12.63 -8.43
N ALA A 20 50.23 -13.66 -9.15
CA ALA A 20 49.93 -13.87 -10.55
C ALA A 20 48.45 -14.21 -10.78
N GLU A 21 47.86 -15.11 -9.99
CA GLU A 21 46.44 -15.46 -10.04
C GLU A 21 45.55 -14.27 -9.66
N THR A 22 45.95 -13.48 -8.67
CA THR A 22 45.23 -12.26 -8.25
C THR A 22 45.36 -11.16 -9.31
N ALA A 23 46.53 -11.00 -9.95
CA ALA A 23 46.72 -10.04 -11.04
C ALA A 23 45.96 -10.46 -12.30
N GLU A 24 45.86 -11.76 -12.58
CA GLU A 24 45.09 -12.29 -13.71
C GLU A 24 43.58 -12.13 -13.47
N LEU A 25 43.09 -12.38 -12.25
CA LEU A 25 41.72 -12.09 -11.85
C LEU A 25 41.43 -10.59 -11.92
N THR A 26 42.25 -9.74 -11.31
CA THR A 26 42.07 -8.28 -11.29
C THR A 26 42.19 -7.66 -12.68
N GLY A 27 43.01 -8.24 -13.57
CA GLY A 27 43.11 -7.84 -14.98
C GLY A 27 41.96 -8.34 -15.87
N LYS A 28 41.21 -9.35 -15.42
CA LYS A 28 39.99 -9.86 -16.06
C LYS A 28 38.72 -9.18 -15.56
N PHE A 29 38.75 -8.54 -14.38
CA PHE A 29 37.69 -7.65 -13.91
C PHE A 29 37.74 -6.33 -14.68
N ASN A 30 36.75 -6.06 -15.52
CA ASN A 30 36.59 -4.78 -16.19
C ASN A 30 35.85 -3.79 -15.27
N LEU A 31 35.98 -2.49 -15.50
CA LEU A 31 35.15 -1.45 -14.88
C LEU A 31 33.65 -1.77 -15.05
N SER A 32 33.27 -2.41 -16.16
CA SER A 32 31.91 -2.91 -16.38
C SER A 32 31.47 -3.98 -15.38
N ASP A 33 32.38 -4.78 -14.83
CA ASP A 33 32.06 -5.82 -13.85
C ASP A 33 31.90 -5.23 -12.45
N TYR A 34 32.69 -4.21 -12.11
CA TYR A 34 32.50 -3.42 -10.89
C TYR A 34 31.20 -2.60 -10.97
N VAL A 35 30.93 -2.00 -12.12
CA VAL A 35 29.66 -1.32 -12.40
C VAL A 35 28.51 -2.32 -12.41
N TRP A 36 28.67 -3.54 -12.93
CA TRP A 36 27.63 -4.59 -12.92
C TRP A 36 27.38 -5.12 -11.52
N PHE A 37 28.43 -5.33 -10.72
CA PHE A 37 28.32 -5.73 -9.31
C PHE A 37 27.65 -4.64 -8.49
N CYS A 38 28.08 -3.38 -8.65
CA CYS A 38 27.40 -2.22 -8.06
C CYS A 38 25.98 -2.07 -8.59
N LYS A 39 25.70 -2.32 -9.87
CA LYS A 39 24.38 -2.20 -10.50
C LYS A 39 23.46 -3.37 -10.16
N ARG A 40 23.98 -4.52 -9.73
CA ARG A 40 23.20 -5.66 -9.23
C ARG A 40 22.87 -5.48 -7.75
N ASP A 41 23.85 -5.10 -6.92
CA ASP A 41 23.63 -4.80 -5.49
C ASP A 41 22.83 -3.49 -5.30
N LEU A 42 23.09 -2.42 -6.08
CA LEU A 42 22.18 -1.26 -6.11
C LEU A 42 20.81 -1.68 -6.61
N ARG A 43 20.68 -2.44 -7.70
CA ARG A 43 19.35 -2.77 -8.24
C ARG A 43 18.56 -3.64 -7.29
N GLU A 44 19.14 -4.65 -6.66
CA GLU A 44 18.45 -5.45 -5.63
C GLU A 44 18.08 -4.59 -4.40
N ARG A 45 18.95 -3.68 -3.96
CA ARG A 45 18.64 -2.75 -2.86
C ARG A 45 17.64 -1.67 -3.24
N PHE A 46 17.68 -1.15 -4.46
CA PHE A 46 16.71 -0.19 -4.99
C PHE A 46 15.39 -0.87 -5.26
N ASP A 47 15.38 -2.09 -5.77
CA ASP A 47 14.16 -2.89 -5.98
C ASP A 47 13.57 -3.23 -4.61
N SER A 48 14.37 -3.66 -3.62
CA SER A 48 13.90 -3.88 -2.25
C SER A 48 13.46 -2.60 -1.53
N MET A 49 14.14 -1.48 -1.77
CA MET A 49 13.76 -0.17 -1.23
C MET A 49 12.49 0.35 -1.90
N MET A 50 12.36 0.18 -3.21
CA MET A 50 11.16 0.55 -3.97
C MET A 50 10.01 -0.38 -3.63
N GLU A 51 10.23 -1.67 -3.42
CA GLU A 51 9.22 -2.62 -2.98
C GLU A 51 8.74 -2.27 -1.57
N ARG A 52 9.65 -1.92 -0.65
CA ARG A 52 9.29 -1.38 0.67
C ARG A 52 8.58 -0.03 0.59
N ILE A 53 9.04 0.89 -0.26
CA ILE A 53 8.38 2.19 -0.47
C ILE A 53 7.02 1.97 -1.11
N ILE A 54 6.88 1.05 -2.06
CA ILE A 54 5.60 0.73 -2.70
C ILE A 54 4.67 0.08 -1.68
N GLU A 55 5.11 -0.91 -0.91
CA GLU A 55 4.28 -1.54 0.13
C GLU A 55 3.88 -0.55 1.23
N GLU A 56 4.82 0.24 1.75
CA GLU A 56 4.53 1.26 2.76
C GLU A 56 3.62 2.35 2.17
N HIS A 57 3.96 2.90 1.00
CA HIS A 57 3.20 3.96 0.34
C HIS A 57 1.83 3.49 -0.15
N ASP A 58 1.66 2.22 -0.55
CA ASP A 58 0.37 1.68 -0.99
C ASP A 58 -0.59 1.58 0.20
N ILE A 59 -0.11 1.13 1.38
CA ILE A 59 -0.92 1.13 2.60
C ILE A 59 -1.26 2.56 3.04
N PHE A 60 -0.28 3.46 3.03
CA PHE A 60 -0.51 4.86 3.42
C PHE A 60 -1.39 5.61 2.42
N ALA A 61 -1.18 5.45 1.13
CA ALA A 61 -1.98 6.07 0.07
C ALA A 61 -3.40 5.53 0.07
N ALA A 62 -3.58 4.20 0.14
CA ALA A 62 -4.90 3.58 0.20
C ALA A 62 -5.72 4.06 1.40
N GLY A 63 -5.10 4.21 2.58
CA GLY A 63 -5.78 4.73 3.77
C GLY A 63 -6.01 6.25 3.76
N THR A 64 -5.03 7.02 3.27
CA THR A 64 -5.06 8.49 3.31
C THR A 64 -5.99 9.06 2.25
N GLU A 65 -5.90 8.59 1.01
CA GLU A 65 -6.71 9.12 -0.10
C GLU A 65 -8.19 8.81 0.10
N SER A 66 -8.53 7.58 0.50
CA SER A 66 -9.91 7.17 0.74
C SER A 66 -10.57 7.92 1.91
N SER A 67 -9.84 8.14 3.00
CA SER A 67 -10.34 8.89 4.17
C SER A 67 -10.46 10.39 3.87
N ALA A 68 -9.54 10.97 3.10
CA ALA A 68 -9.61 12.36 2.66
C ALA A 68 -10.85 12.61 1.78
N ILE A 69 -11.06 11.77 0.75
CA ILE A 69 -12.23 11.88 -0.14
C ILE A 69 -13.54 11.75 0.66
N THR A 70 -13.62 10.78 1.58
CA THR A 70 -14.81 10.58 2.41
C THR A 70 -15.09 11.80 3.29
N THR A 71 -14.04 12.39 3.87
CA THR A 71 -14.17 13.58 4.72
C THR A 71 -14.57 14.82 3.91
N GLU A 72 -13.99 15.00 2.72
CA GLU A 72 -14.31 16.10 1.82
C GLU A 72 -15.80 16.08 1.43
N TRP A 73 -16.30 14.93 0.97
CA TRP A 73 -17.71 14.77 0.63
C TRP A 73 -18.62 14.90 1.84
N ALA A 74 -18.26 14.35 3.00
CA ALA A 74 -19.05 14.49 4.22
C ALA A 74 -19.20 15.97 4.60
N MET A 75 -18.13 16.76 4.51
CA MET A 75 -18.17 18.19 4.80
C MET A 75 -18.98 18.96 3.74
N ALA A 76 -18.84 18.61 2.46
CA ALA A 76 -19.62 19.21 1.38
C ALA A 76 -21.13 18.99 1.59
N GLU A 77 -21.56 17.77 1.91
CA GLU A 77 -22.96 17.44 2.19
C GLU A 77 -23.45 18.16 3.46
N LEU A 78 -22.68 18.17 4.54
CA LEU A 78 -23.07 18.83 5.79
C LEU A 78 -23.22 20.35 5.66
N ILE A 79 -22.42 21.00 4.83
CA ILE A 79 -22.54 22.44 4.56
C ILE A 79 -23.83 22.74 3.77
N ASN A 80 -24.24 21.84 2.87
CA ASN A 80 -25.47 21.96 2.12
C ASN A 80 -26.73 21.59 2.94
N HIS A 81 -26.56 20.84 4.03
CA HIS A 81 -27.63 20.34 4.91
C HIS A 81 -27.46 20.80 6.37
N PRO A 82 -27.70 22.09 6.69
CA PRO A 82 -27.45 22.65 8.01
C PRO A 82 -28.29 22.01 9.13
N GLU A 83 -29.46 21.47 8.81
CA GLU A 83 -30.32 20.71 9.73
C GLU A 83 -29.66 19.40 10.20
N ILE A 84 -29.01 18.68 9.28
CA ILE A 84 -28.28 17.44 9.55
C ILE A 84 -27.06 17.75 10.40
N LEU A 85 -26.30 18.80 10.03
CA LEU A 85 -25.15 19.28 10.78
C LEU A 85 -25.51 19.67 12.21
N ASN A 86 -26.61 20.41 12.40
CA ASN A 86 -27.07 20.80 13.73
C ASN A 86 -27.46 19.58 14.59
N ARG A 87 -28.05 18.55 13.98
CA ARG A 87 -28.40 17.31 14.69
C ARG A 87 -27.13 16.52 15.08
N ALA A 88 -26.14 16.43 14.19
CA ALA A 88 -24.86 15.80 14.50
C ALA A 88 -24.13 16.53 15.64
N ARG A 89 -24.13 17.86 15.63
CA ARG A 89 -23.54 18.66 16.71
C ARG A 89 -24.24 18.43 18.05
N LYS A 90 -25.57 18.29 18.06
CA LYS A 90 -26.34 17.97 19.28
C LYS A 90 -26.00 16.59 19.83
N GLU A 91 -25.81 15.59 18.97
CA GLU A 91 -25.38 14.25 19.39
C GLU A 91 -23.99 14.31 20.05
N ILE A 92 -23.02 14.97 19.41
CA ILE A 92 -21.67 15.14 19.95
C ILE A 92 -21.70 15.90 21.28
N ASP A 93 -22.45 17.02 21.35
CA ASP A 93 -22.60 17.81 22.59
C ASP A 93 -23.22 16.98 23.72
N SER A 94 -24.11 16.04 23.40
CA SER A 94 -24.77 15.17 24.39
C SER A 94 -23.87 14.06 24.92
N VAL A 95 -23.00 13.49 24.08
CA VAL A 95 -22.15 12.34 24.43
C VAL A 95 -20.81 12.78 25.01
N VAL A 96 -20.18 13.76 24.37
CA VAL A 96 -18.81 14.20 24.68
C VAL A 96 -18.80 15.46 25.55
N GLY A 97 -19.82 16.32 25.40
CA GLY A 97 -19.85 17.64 26.00
C GLY A 97 -18.91 18.64 25.30
N LYS A 98 -18.72 19.82 25.91
CA LYS A 98 -17.96 20.93 25.32
C LYS A 98 -16.56 21.12 25.90
N SER A 99 -16.18 20.31 26.89
CA SER A 99 -14.93 20.47 27.65
C SER A 99 -13.75 19.69 27.09
N ARG A 100 -13.97 18.75 26.16
CA ARG A 100 -12.93 17.89 25.60
C ARG A 100 -13.22 17.54 24.13
N LEU A 101 -12.19 17.07 23.43
CA LEU A 101 -12.33 16.53 22.08
C LEU A 101 -12.91 15.10 22.12
N VAL A 102 -13.49 14.70 20.98
CA VAL A 102 -13.98 13.33 20.72
C VAL A 102 -12.81 12.35 20.80
N GLN A 103 -13.02 11.23 21.47
CA GLN A 103 -12.07 10.12 21.58
C GLN A 103 -12.65 8.88 20.88
N GLU A 104 -11.78 7.93 20.55
CA GLU A 104 -12.20 6.68 19.88
C GLU A 104 -13.23 5.89 20.72
N SER A 105 -13.11 5.94 22.04
CA SER A 105 -14.05 5.31 22.98
C SER A 105 -15.47 5.85 22.89
N ASP A 106 -15.66 7.07 22.37
CA ASP A 106 -16.99 7.71 22.25
C ASP A 106 -17.72 7.28 20.96
N ILE A 107 -17.00 6.74 19.97
CA ILE A 107 -17.55 6.42 18.64
C ILE A 107 -18.78 5.49 18.72
N PRO A 108 -18.81 4.43 19.54
CA PRO A 108 -19.98 3.56 19.66
C PRO A 108 -21.26 4.31 20.07
N ASP A 109 -21.12 5.40 20.82
CA ASP A 109 -22.22 6.22 21.32
C ASP A 109 -22.62 7.37 20.37
N LEU A 110 -22.01 7.44 19.18
CA LEU A 110 -22.30 8.43 18.12
C LEU A 110 -22.97 7.78 16.88
N PRO A 111 -24.14 7.15 17.02
CA PRO A 111 -24.77 6.40 15.93
C PRO A 111 -25.22 7.30 14.76
N TYR A 112 -25.63 8.54 15.02
CA TYR A 112 -26.04 9.46 13.96
C TYR A 112 -24.84 9.96 13.15
N LEU A 113 -23.71 10.26 13.81
CA LEU A 113 -22.46 10.56 13.10
C LEU A 113 -22.00 9.38 12.24
N GLN A 114 -22.07 8.15 12.76
CA GLN A 114 -21.77 6.95 11.96
C GLN A 114 -22.71 6.80 10.77
N ALA A 115 -23.99 7.12 10.93
CA ALA A 115 -24.96 7.09 9.83
C ALA A 115 -24.61 8.12 8.74
N ILE A 116 -24.19 9.33 9.11
CA ILE A 116 -23.73 10.35 8.15
C ILE A 116 -22.54 9.86 7.33
N VAL A 117 -21.55 9.25 7.98
CA VAL A 117 -20.38 8.70 7.28
C VAL A 117 -20.78 7.58 6.32
N LYS A 118 -21.65 6.67 6.75
CA LYS A 118 -22.17 5.58 5.89
C LYS A 118 -22.94 6.11 4.69
N GLU A 119 -23.81 7.09 4.91
CA GLU A 119 -24.58 7.74 3.84
C GLU A 119 -23.66 8.45 2.85
N THR A 120 -22.64 9.15 3.35
CA THR A 120 -21.63 9.79 2.52
C THR A 120 -20.89 8.77 1.66
N MET A 121 -20.55 7.60 2.20
CA MET A 121 -19.90 6.54 1.41
C MET A 121 -20.86 5.87 0.41
N MET A 122 -22.16 5.83 0.68
CA MET A 122 -23.19 5.32 -0.23
C MET A 122 -23.37 6.26 -1.43
N LEU A 123 -23.42 7.57 -1.16
CA LEU A 123 -23.48 8.60 -2.20
C LEU A 123 -22.14 8.78 -2.89
N HIS A 124 -21.03 8.83 -2.17
CA HIS A 124 -19.72 9.21 -2.71
C HIS A 124 -18.66 8.17 -2.32
N PRO A 125 -18.73 6.94 -2.86
CA PRO A 125 -17.76 5.90 -2.53
C PRO A 125 -16.37 6.30 -3.03
N ALA A 126 -15.36 6.22 -2.15
CA ALA A 126 -13.97 6.48 -2.51
C ALA A 126 -13.45 5.56 -3.63
N ALA A 127 -14.00 4.35 -3.74
CA ALA A 127 -13.73 3.41 -4.82
C ALA A 127 -15.04 3.04 -5.56
N PRO A 128 -15.45 3.81 -6.59
CA PRO A 128 -16.72 3.61 -7.27
C PRO A 128 -16.76 2.33 -8.13
N LEU A 129 -15.60 1.83 -8.58
CA LEU A 129 -15.47 0.59 -9.35
C LEU A 129 -14.49 -0.37 -8.67
N ILE A 130 -14.98 -1.53 -8.24
CA ILE A 130 -14.15 -2.59 -7.67
C ILE A 130 -13.83 -3.61 -8.75
N MET A 131 -12.54 -3.87 -8.98
CA MET A 131 -12.08 -4.91 -9.90
C MET A 131 -11.97 -6.26 -9.19
N ARG A 132 -12.47 -7.31 -9.84
CA ARG A 132 -12.30 -8.72 -9.45
C ARG A 132 -11.82 -9.52 -10.65
N GLU A 133 -11.08 -10.59 -10.43
CA GLU A 133 -10.73 -11.55 -11.48
C GLU A 133 -11.34 -12.90 -11.14
N SER A 134 -11.97 -13.54 -12.13
CA SER A 134 -12.52 -14.87 -11.94
C SER A 134 -11.40 -15.91 -11.83
N SER A 135 -11.35 -16.66 -10.74
CA SER A 135 -10.34 -17.72 -10.55
C SER A 135 -10.64 -18.99 -11.33
N ARG A 136 -11.92 -19.23 -11.67
CA ARG A 136 -12.40 -20.41 -12.39
C ARG A 136 -13.64 -20.05 -13.22
N ASP A 137 -14.01 -20.91 -14.15
CA ASP A 137 -15.28 -20.76 -14.86
C ASP A 137 -16.44 -20.74 -13.86
N CYS A 138 -17.30 -19.72 -13.94
CA CYS A 138 -18.46 -19.56 -13.08
C CYS A 138 -19.68 -19.07 -13.86
N GLU A 139 -20.86 -19.21 -13.27
CA GLU A 139 -22.12 -18.73 -13.83
C GLU A 139 -22.77 -17.75 -12.85
N ILE A 140 -23.09 -16.55 -13.31
CA ILE A 140 -23.76 -15.50 -12.52
C ILE A 140 -25.01 -15.08 -13.27
N GLN A 141 -26.19 -15.23 -12.67
CA GLN A 141 -27.48 -14.83 -13.26
C GLN A 141 -27.69 -15.39 -14.69
N GLY A 142 -27.24 -16.62 -14.96
CA GLY A 142 -27.31 -17.26 -16.28
C GLY A 142 -26.18 -16.91 -17.26
N TYR A 143 -25.27 -16.00 -16.89
CA TYR A 143 -24.11 -15.64 -17.69
C TYR A 143 -22.90 -16.47 -17.32
N LYS A 144 -22.30 -17.16 -18.31
CA LYS A 144 -21.04 -17.88 -18.13
C LYS A 144 -19.86 -16.94 -18.19
N ILE A 145 -19.05 -16.94 -17.15
CA ILE A 145 -17.85 -16.13 -16.99
C ILE A 145 -16.64 -17.09 -16.95
N PRO A 146 -15.79 -17.08 -17.99
CA PRO A 146 -14.58 -17.90 -18.01
C PRO A 146 -13.58 -17.49 -16.93
N ALA A 147 -12.70 -18.42 -16.55
CA ALA A 147 -11.54 -18.14 -15.73
C ALA A 147 -10.68 -17.01 -16.32
N ARG A 148 -10.02 -16.24 -15.45
CA ARG A 148 -9.20 -15.06 -15.78
C ARG A 148 -9.95 -13.89 -16.43
N THR A 149 -11.28 -13.87 -16.32
CA THR A 149 -12.08 -12.71 -16.73
C THR A 149 -12.04 -11.64 -15.65
N ARG A 150 -11.71 -10.40 -16.02
CA ARG A 150 -11.81 -9.23 -15.14
C ARG A 150 -13.24 -8.69 -15.12
N LEU A 151 -13.78 -8.58 -13.92
CA LEU A 151 -15.12 -8.07 -13.61
C LEU A 151 -15.00 -6.74 -12.89
N PHE A 152 -15.84 -5.79 -13.27
CA PHE A 152 -15.95 -4.49 -12.61
C PHE A 152 -17.30 -4.41 -11.90
N VAL A 153 -17.27 -4.23 -10.58
CA VAL A 153 -18.46 -4.00 -9.77
C VAL A 153 -18.62 -2.50 -9.57
N ASN A 154 -19.71 -1.95 -10.09
CA ASN A 154 -20.03 -0.53 -9.97
C ASN A 154 -20.74 -0.24 -8.65
N VAL A 155 -19.95 0.00 -7.60
CA VAL A 155 -20.45 0.31 -6.25
C VAL A 155 -21.24 1.61 -6.24
N TRP A 156 -20.82 2.59 -7.05
CA TRP A 156 -21.51 3.87 -7.16
C TRP A 156 -22.95 3.73 -7.69
N ALA A 157 -23.16 2.86 -8.68
CA ALA A 157 -24.49 2.58 -9.21
C ALA A 157 -25.33 1.75 -8.22
N ILE A 158 -24.71 0.76 -7.56
CA ILE A 158 -25.37 -0.05 -6.53
C ILE A 158 -25.86 0.85 -5.39
N GLY A 159 -25.02 1.73 -4.84
CA GLY A 159 -25.41 2.66 -3.77
C GLY A 159 -26.52 3.65 -4.12
N ARG A 160 -26.94 3.72 -5.39
CA ARG A 160 -28.03 4.59 -5.88
C ARG A 160 -29.21 3.80 -6.44
N ASP A 161 -29.19 2.48 -6.36
CA ASP A 161 -30.28 1.66 -6.86
C ASP A 161 -31.47 1.73 -5.89
N PRO A 162 -32.61 2.33 -6.29
CA PRO A 162 -33.78 2.45 -5.43
C PRO A 162 -34.44 1.10 -5.09
N ASN A 163 -34.05 0.02 -5.78
CA ASN A 163 -34.59 -1.31 -5.52
C ASN A 163 -33.87 -2.04 -4.37
N LEU A 164 -32.71 -1.54 -3.91
CA LEU A 164 -31.98 -2.15 -2.79
C LEU A 164 -32.53 -1.76 -1.42
N ASP A 165 -33.19 -0.60 -1.31
CA ASP A 165 -33.81 -0.10 -0.08
C ASP A 165 -35.20 -0.71 0.19
N GLN A 166 -35.67 -1.62 -0.67
CA GLN A 166 -36.93 -2.32 -0.43
C GLN A 166 -36.70 -3.46 0.56
N PRO A 167 -37.42 -3.50 1.71
CA PRO A 167 -37.34 -4.63 2.61
C PRO A 167 -37.86 -5.89 1.91
N ASN A 168 -37.00 -6.91 1.78
CA ASN A 168 -37.39 -8.27 1.39
C ASN A 168 -38.37 -8.89 2.40
#